data_AF-A0A1F7X3N2-F1
#
_entry.id   AF-A0A1F7X3N2-F1
#
_cell.length_a   1.000
_cell.length_b   1.000
_cell.length_c   1.000
_cell.angle_alpha   90.00
_cell.angle_beta   90.00
_cell.angle_gamma   90.00
#
_symmetry.space_group_name_H-M   'P 1'
#
loop_
_entity.id
_entity.type
_entity.pdbx_description
1 polymer ?
#
loop_
_entity_poly.entity_id
_entity_poly.type
_entity_poly.pdbx_seq_one_letter_code
_entity_poly.pdbx_strand_id
1 'polypeptide(L)'
;MAKIVSFGRIKPKDFRENPVKALLEWFLSLDGFVKATIVIGIILIAATPFIVNNLYSTKQNAAKPSSDPSTIVMNEDPITLSLGSNVTFSTLANGLKGPEYPMVYLECKQNSAVVYGQLDHPEVTFVLGGGSSQWKLNGGSATCKAYLYAYGGKNRGYDVIRLLAETPTFDTN
;
A
#
# COMPACT_ATOMS: atom_id res chain seq x y z
N MET A 1 -13.83 -25.31 -41.98
CA MET A 1 -14.46 -24.33 -42.89
C MET A 1 -14.45 -22.97 -42.21
N ALA A 2 -13.70 -22.00 -42.76
CA ALA A 2 -13.67 -20.64 -42.20
C ALA A 2 -14.94 -19.89 -42.63
N LYS A 3 -15.75 -19.46 -41.65
CA LYS A 3 -16.96 -18.66 -41.88
C LYS A 3 -16.52 -17.19 -42.00
N ILE A 4 -16.53 -16.65 -43.21
CA ILE A 4 -16.14 -15.26 -43.46
C ILE A 4 -17.20 -14.34 -42.83
N VAL A 5 -16.77 -13.48 -41.92
CA VAL A 5 -17.63 -12.47 -41.28
C VAL A 5 -18.01 -11.43 -42.33
N SER A 6 -19.28 -11.41 -42.72
CA SER A 6 -19.83 -10.38 -43.61
C SER A 6 -20.25 -9.17 -42.79
N PHE A 7 -19.58 -8.03 -43.00
CA PHE A 7 -20.00 -6.76 -42.43
C PHE A 7 -21.12 -6.19 -43.30
N GLY A 8 -22.35 -6.16 -42.78
CA GLY A 8 -23.47 -5.49 -43.43
C GLY A 8 -23.13 -4.02 -43.71
N ARG A 9 -23.35 -3.56 -44.94
CA ARG A 9 -23.12 -2.17 -45.33
C ARG A 9 -24.16 -1.26 -44.66
N ILE A 10 -23.73 -0.48 -43.67
CA ILE A 10 -24.58 0.56 -43.09
C ILE A 10 -24.71 1.71 -44.10
N LYS A 11 -25.94 2.16 -44.36
CA LYS A 11 -26.17 3.31 -45.24
C LYS A 11 -25.90 4.60 -44.44
N PRO A 12 -25.08 5.54 -44.94
CA PRO A 12 -24.72 6.77 -44.21
C PRO A 12 -25.92 7.66 -43.85
N LYS A 13 -27.04 7.51 -44.57
CA LYS A 13 -28.26 8.29 -44.36
C LYS A 13 -28.98 7.94 -43.05
N ASP A 14 -28.89 6.68 -42.61
CA ASP A 14 -29.59 6.18 -41.42
C ASP A 14 -28.97 6.71 -40.10
N PHE A 15 -27.67 7.01 -40.12
CA PHE A 15 -26.97 7.64 -38.98
C PHE A 15 -27.38 9.10 -38.73
N ARG A 16 -27.87 9.81 -39.75
CA ARG A 16 -28.31 11.22 -39.62
C ARG A 16 -29.69 11.36 -39.02
N GLU A 17 -30.57 10.38 -39.21
CA GLU A 17 -31.97 10.46 -38.78
C GLU A 17 -32.19 9.83 -37.40
N ASN A 18 -31.57 8.68 -37.10
CA ASN A 18 -31.63 8.07 -35.77
C ASN A 18 -30.40 7.19 -35.48
N PRO A 19 -29.31 7.78 -34.94
CA PRO A 19 -28.04 7.07 -34.78
C PRO A 19 -28.13 5.88 -33.81
N VAL A 20 -28.99 5.96 -32.79
CA VAL A 20 -29.14 4.90 -31.78
C VAL A 20 -29.82 3.67 -32.40
N LYS A 21 -30.88 3.88 -33.19
CA LYS A 21 -31.59 2.78 -33.85
C LYS A 21 -30.71 2.09 -34.90
N ALA A 22 -30.00 2.87 -35.71
CA ALA A 22 -29.07 2.33 -36.71
C ALA A 22 -27.93 1.51 -36.08
N LEU A 23 -27.37 1.98 -34.96
CA LEU A 23 -26.37 1.25 -34.18
C LEU A 23 -26.92 -0.05 -33.58
N LEU A 24 -28.15 -0.02 -33.06
CA LEU A 24 -28.79 -1.20 -32.47
C LEU A 24 -29.07 -2.27 -33.51
N GLU A 25 -29.64 -1.90 -34.66
CA GLU A 25 -29.92 -2.85 -35.75
C GLU A 25 -28.64 -3.43 -36.35
N TRP A 26 -27.61 -2.60 -36.50
CA TRP A 26 -26.29 -3.07 -36.90
C TRP A 26 -25.71 -4.06 -35.88
N PHE A 27 -25.75 -3.74 -34.58
CA PHE A 27 -25.27 -4.65 -33.54
C PHE A 27 -26.04 -5.97 -33.52
N LEU A 28 -27.36 -5.92 -33.68
CA LEU A 28 -28.21 -7.11 -33.76
C LEU A 28 -27.90 -7.99 -34.99
N SER A 29 -27.40 -7.40 -36.07
CA SER A 29 -27.01 -8.13 -37.29
C SER A 29 -25.68 -8.91 -37.18
N LEU A 30 -24.88 -8.67 -36.13
CA LEU A 30 -23.58 -9.31 -35.94
C LEU A 30 -23.69 -10.77 -35.46
N ASP A 31 -22.65 -11.56 -35.75
CA ASP A 31 -22.52 -12.92 -35.22
C ASP A 31 -22.29 -12.91 -33.70
N GLY A 32 -22.69 -13.98 -33.00
CA GLY A 32 -22.68 -14.06 -31.54
C GLY A 32 -21.30 -13.81 -30.92
N PHE A 33 -20.24 -14.27 -31.58
CA PHE A 33 -18.86 -14.06 -31.14
C PHE A 33 -18.41 -12.59 -31.23
N VAL A 34 -18.83 -11.90 -32.30
CA VAL A 34 -18.51 -10.48 -32.51
C VAL A 34 -19.27 -9.61 -31.50
N LYS A 35 -20.54 -9.94 -31.23
CA LYS A 35 -21.34 -9.29 -30.18
C LYS A 35 -20.68 -9.38 -28.82
N ALA A 36 -20.22 -10.56 -28.42
CA ALA A 36 -19.54 -10.76 -27.13
C ALA A 36 -18.27 -9.90 -27.01
N THR A 37 -17.45 -9.86 -28.06
CA THR A 37 -16.21 -9.06 -28.08
C THR A 37 -16.49 -7.55 -27.95
N ILE A 38 -17.49 -7.03 -28.65
CA ILE A 38 -17.87 -5.61 -28.58
C ILE A 38 -18.39 -5.26 -27.18
N VAL A 39 -19.23 -6.11 -26.59
CA VAL A 39 -19.77 -5.88 -25.23
C VAL A 39 -18.65 -5.87 -24.19
N ILE A 40 -17.73 -6.83 -24.24
CA ILE A 40 -16.58 -6.88 -23.33
C ILE A 40 -15.72 -5.63 -23.49
N GLY A 41 -15.44 -5.19 -24.72
CA GLY A 41 -14.67 -3.97 -24.98
C GLY A 41 -15.32 -2.72 -24.39
N ILE A 42 -16.63 -2.56 -24.54
CA ILE A 42 -17.38 -1.43 -23.98
C ILE A 42 -17.35 -1.46 -22.45
N ILE A 43 -17.53 -2.64 -21.83
CA ILE A 43 -17.47 -2.79 -20.37
C ILE A 43 -16.09 -2.40 -19.85
N LEU A 44 -15.01 -2.84 -20.50
CA LEU A 44 -13.65 -2.49 -20.09
C LEU A 44 -13.41 -0.98 -20.18
N ILE A 45 -13.81 -0.32 -21.27
CA ILE A 45 -13.66 1.14 -21.44
C ILE A 45 -14.46 1.88 -20.36
N ALA A 46 -15.71 1.48 -20.09
CA ALA A 46 -16.55 2.11 -19.07
C ALA A 46 -16.03 1.86 -17.63
N ALA A 47 -15.42 0.70 -17.38
CA ALA A 47 -14.89 0.33 -16.06
C ALA A 47 -13.54 1.00 -15.75
N THR A 48 -12.71 1.32 -16.75
CA THR A 48 -11.39 1.94 -16.52
C THR A 48 -11.40 3.22 -15.67
N PRO A 49 -12.26 4.24 -15.90
CA PRO A 49 -12.29 5.41 -15.04
C PRO A 49 -12.76 5.09 -13.61
N PHE A 50 -13.61 4.08 -13.42
CA PHE A 50 -14.07 3.67 -12.10
C PHE A 50 -12.96 3.00 -11.28
N ILE A 51 -12.14 2.16 -11.91
CA ILE A 51 -10.98 1.50 -11.29
C ILE A 51 -9.92 2.55 -10.92
N VAL A 52 -9.61 3.48 -11.84
CA VAL A 52 -8.64 4.55 -11.60
C VAL A 52 -9.10 5.48 -10.48
N ASN A 53 -10.37 5.90 -10.45
CA ASN A 53 -10.86 6.80 -9.42
C ASN A 53 -10.85 6.18 -7.99
N ASN A 54 -10.97 4.85 -7.89
CA ASN A 54 -10.85 4.14 -6.61
C ASN A 54 -9.39 3.90 -6.19
N LEU A 55 -8.45 3.77 -7.13
CA LEU A 55 -7.03 3.53 -6.81
C LEU A 55 -6.27 4.78 -6.33
N TYR A 56 -6.69 5.98 -6.74
CA TYR A 56 -5.95 7.23 -6.50
C TYR A 56 -6.40 8.03 -5.27
N SER A 57 -7.39 7.57 -4.50
CA SER A 57 -7.92 8.33 -3.35
C SER A 57 -7.42 7.83 -1.98
N THR A 58 -6.23 7.26 -1.91
CA THR A 58 -5.51 7.12 -0.63
C THR A 58 -4.82 8.45 -0.30
N LYS A 59 -5.60 9.52 -0.14
CA LYS A 59 -5.09 10.75 0.45
C LYS A 59 -4.82 10.47 1.93
N GLN A 60 -3.55 10.28 2.28
CA GLN A 60 -3.10 10.33 3.66
C GLN A 60 -3.49 11.70 4.21
N ASN A 61 -4.57 11.76 4.98
CA ASN A 61 -4.93 12.94 5.73
C ASN A 61 -3.94 13.04 6.90
N ALA A 62 -2.80 13.69 6.67
CA ALA A 62 -1.87 14.05 7.72
C ALA A 62 -2.61 15.00 8.69
N ALA A 63 -2.99 14.44 9.81
CA ALA A 63 -3.63 15.15 10.90
C ALA A 63 -2.75 16.34 11.36
N LYS A 64 -3.35 17.50 11.67
CA LYS A 64 -2.65 18.66 12.25
C LYS A 64 -1.71 18.19 13.39
N PRO A 65 -0.41 18.55 13.36
CA PRO A 65 0.56 18.08 14.33
C PRO A 65 0.17 18.55 15.73
N SER A 66 0.32 17.65 16.71
CA SER A 66 0.32 18.02 18.12
C SER A 66 1.41 19.06 18.35
N SER A 67 1.11 20.08 19.17
CA SER A 67 2.09 21.10 19.57
C SER A 67 3.24 20.51 20.39
N ASP A 68 3.02 19.36 21.01
CA ASP A 68 4.05 18.64 21.77
C ASP A 68 4.70 17.59 20.87
N PRO A 69 6.03 17.62 20.67
CA PRO A 69 6.73 16.65 19.85
C PRO A 69 6.67 15.27 20.51
N SER A 70 6.51 14.23 19.71
CA SER A 70 6.73 12.85 20.17
C SER A 70 8.22 12.53 20.13
N THR A 71 8.66 11.56 20.94
CA THR A 71 10.06 11.14 20.99
C THR A 71 10.19 9.62 21.02
N ILE A 72 11.28 9.13 20.46
CA ILE A 72 11.74 7.74 20.58
C ILE A 72 13.26 7.78 20.73
N VAL A 73 13.78 7.07 21.74
CA VAL A 73 15.20 6.97 22.04
C VAL A 73 15.52 5.51 22.33
N MET A 74 16.53 4.97 21.66
CA MET A 74 17.05 3.63 21.97
C MET A 74 17.81 3.68 23.30
N ASN A 75 17.59 2.70 24.16
CA ASN A 75 18.17 2.71 25.50
C ASN A 75 19.61 2.16 25.54
N GLU A 76 19.97 1.35 24.55
CA GLU A 76 21.27 0.69 24.46
C GLU A 76 22.31 1.52 23.69
N ASP A 77 23.60 1.22 23.92
CA ASP A 77 24.70 1.83 23.17
C ASP A 77 24.83 1.15 21.79
N PRO A 78 24.63 1.89 20.68
CA PRO A 78 24.65 1.33 19.33
C PRO A 78 25.96 0.61 18.97
N ILE A 79 27.09 1.00 19.56
CA ILE A 79 28.41 0.43 19.24
C ILE A 79 28.52 -1.04 19.71
N THR A 80 27.71 -1.42 20.69
CA THR A 80 27.74 -2.76 21.30
C THR A 80 26.76 -3.74 20.68
N LEU A 81 25.92 -3.29 19.75
CA LEU A 81 24.83 -4.09 19.21
C LEU A 81 25.30 -5.00 18.07
N SER A 82 24.92 -6.26 18.18
CA SER A 82 25.09 -7.29 17.15
C SER A 82 23.77 -8.00 16.83
N LEU A 83 23.75 -8.78 15.75
CA LEU A 83 22.67 -9.72 15.49
C LEU A 83 22.36 -10.57 16.75
N GLY A 84 21.08 -10.66 17.11
CA GLY A 84 20.60 -11.35 18.31
C GLY A 84 20.56 -10.52 19.59
N SER A 85 21.07 -9.28 19.56
CA SER A 85 20.99 -8.38 20.74
C SER A 85 19.55 -7.99 21.04
N ASN A 86 19.30 -7.75 22.33
CA ASN A 86 18.04 -7.20 22.81
C ASN A 86 18.13 -5.67 22.80
N VAL A 87 17.10 -5.01 22.27
CA VAL A 87 16.97 -3.55 22.28
C VAL A 87 15.62 -3.12 22.80
N THR A 88 15.60 -1.97 23.48
CA THR A 88 14.40 -1.36 24.05
C THR A 88 14.36 0.13 23.74
N PHE A 89 13.16 0.72 23.80
CA PHE A 89 12.97 2.12 23.43
C PHE A 89 12.24 2.87 24.53
N SER A 90 12.81 4.01 24.94
CA SER A 90 12.07 5.02 25.69
C SER A 90 11.25 5.87 24.71
N THR A 91 9.93 5.90 24.90
CA THR A 91 9.02 6.60 23.98
C THR A 91 8.13 7.60 24.72
N LEU A 92 7.83 8.72 24.06
CA LEU A 92 6.77 9.64 24.44
C LEU A 92 5.89 9.87 23.20
N ALA A 93 4.66 9.35 23.23
CA ALA A 93 3.71 9.49 22.15
C ALA A 93 2.72 10.64 22.44
N ASN A 94 2.87 11.74 21.71
CA ASN A 94 1.99 12.90 21.79
C ASN A 94 1.08 12.99 20.55
N GLY A 95 -0.12 13.57 20.71
CA GLY A 95 -1.01 13.81 19.59
C GLY A 95 -1.71 12.60 18.99
N LEU A 96 -1.90 11.54 19.78
CA LEU A 96 -2.75 10.41 19.41
C LEU A 96 -4.22 10.87 19.28
N LYS A 97 -4.95 10.34 18.29
CA LYS A 97 -6.34 10.71 18.00
C LYS A 97 -7.26 9.50 18.07
N GLY A 98 -8.40 9.66 18.74
CA GLY A 98 -9.45 8.63 18.77
C GLY A 98 -8.89 7.27 19.25
N PRO A 99 -8.99 6.20 18.44
CA PRO A 99 -8.49 4.87 18.79
C PRO A 99 -7.01 4.64 18.42
N GLU A 100 -6.24 5.69 18.13
CA GLU A 100 -4.78 5.57 17.92
C GLU A 100 -4.06 5.17 19.22
N TYR A 101 -3.13 4.24 19.10
CA TYR A 101 -2.20 3.78 20.13
C TYR A 101 -0.76 3.74 19.55
N PRO A 102 0.28 3.91 20.38
CA PRO A 102 1.64 3.94 19.90
C PRO A 102 2.16 2.53 19.57
N MET A 103 2.92 2.42 18.48
CA MET A 103 3.63 1.21 18.07
C MET A 103 5.04 1.57 17.63
N VAL A 104 6.02 0.73 17.95
CA VAL A 104 7.39 0.85 17.47
C VAL A 104 7.62 -0.15 16.34
N TYR A 105 8.08 0.36 15.19
CA TYR A 105 8.57 -0.46 14.10
C TYR A 105 10.09 -0.38 14.06
N LEU A 106 10.76 -1.50 14.29
CA LEU A 106 12.21 -1.62 14.15
C LEU A 106 12.53 -2.31 12.83
N GLU A 107 13.29 -1.63 11.99
CA GLU A 107 13.69 -2.08 10.65
C GLU A 107 15.21 -2.13 10.55
N CYS A 108 15.76 -3.19 9.95
CA CYS A 108 17.18 -3.29 9.63
C CYS A 108 17.40 -3.66 8.17
N LYS A 109 18.40 -3.03 7.53
CA LYS A 109 18.69 -3.15 6.10
C LYS A 109 20.13 -3.58 5.84
N GLN A 110 20.29 -4.38 4.80
CA GLN A 110 21.56 -4.71 4.17
C GLN A 110 21.47 -4.35 2.69
N ASN A 111 22.39 -3.53 2.18
CA ASN A 111 22.37 -3.09 0.78
C ASN A 111 21.00 -2.52 0.33
N SER A 112 20.37 -1.74 1.21
CA SER A 112 19.01 -1.17 1.05
C SER A 112 17.84 -2.17 1.08
N ALA A 113 18.09 -3.48 1.16
CA ALA A 113 17.05 -4.50 1.33
C ALA A 113 16.72 -4.70 2.81
N VAL A 114 15.43 -4.80 3.15
CA VAL A 114 14.98 -5.10 4.51
C VAL A 114 15.29 -6.56 4.83
N VAL A 115 16.11 -6.78 5.85
CA VAL A 115 16.51 -8.12 6.31
C VAL A 115 15.84 -8.51 7.63
N TYR A 116 15.33 -7.53 8.37
CA TYR A 116 14.55 -7.69 9.60
C TYR A 116 13.60 -6.51 9.78
N GLY A 117 12.38 -6.82 10.22
CA GLY A 117 11.34 -5.86 10.55
C GLY A 117 10.45 -6.43 11.64
N GLN A 118 10.22 -5.67 12.71
CA GLN A 118 9.29 -6.05 13.78
C GLN A 118 8.46 -4.83 14.19
N LEU A 119 7.14 -5.00 14.23
CA LEU A 119 6.19 -4.01 14.72
C LEU A 119 5.60 -4.51 16.03
N ASP A 120 5.76 -3.74 17.10
CA ASP A 120 5.28 -4.14 18.42
C ASP A 120 5.01 -2.94 19.34
N HIS A 121 4.48 -3.20 20.54
CA HIS A 121 4.25 -2.16 21.53
C HIS A 121 5.55 -1.53 22.04
N PRO A 122 5.56 -0.25 22.43
CA PRO A 122 6.78 0.42 22.89
C PRO A 122 7.46 -0.20 24.12
N GLU A 123 6.71 -0.98 24.90
CA GLU A 123 7.15 -1.57 26.17
C GLU A 123 7.86 -2.93 25.99
N VAL A 124 7.89 -3.47 24.77
CA VAL A 124 8.50 -4.79 24.53
C VAL A 124 10.00 -4.70 24.31
N THR A 125 10.67 -5.83 24.53
CA THR A 125 12.05 -6.04 24.10
C THR A 125 12.08 -6.58 22.68
N PHE A 126 12.80 -5.90 21.80
CA PHE A 126 13.02 -6.32 20.42
C PHE A 126 14.31 -7.14 20.35
N VAL A 127 14.30 -8.23 19.58
CA VAL A 127 15.49 -9.06 19.35
C VAL A 127 15.96 -8.81 17.92
N LEU A 128 17.14 -8.21 17.75
CA LEU A 128 17.70 -7.92 16.44
C LEU A 128 17.84 -9.21 15.63
N GLY A 129 17.17 -9.27 14.48
CA GLY A 129 17.11 -10.48 13.66
C GLY A 129 16.27 -11.62 14.24
N GLY A 130 15.37 -11.35 15.18
CA GLY A 130 14.37 -12.30 15.69
C GLY A 130 13.42 -12.84 14.61
N GLY A 131 12.49 -13.72 15.00
CA GLY A 131 11.33 -14.11 14.16
C GLY A 131 11.65 -14.80 12.82
N SER A 132 12.67 -15.65 12.75
CA SER A 132 13.09 -16.34 11.50
C SER A 132 13.38 -15.38 10.34
N SER A 133 13.92 -14.20 10.65
CA SER A 133 14.32 -13.20 9.66
C SER A 133 15.40 -13.70 8.71
N GLN A 134 15.47 -13.11 7.50
CA GLN A 134 16.56 -13.37 6.55
C GLN A 134 17.93 -13.00 7.14
N TRP A 135 17.97 -12.00 8.00
CA TRP A 135 19.18 -11.60 8.70
C TRP A 135 19.74 -12.72 9.59
N LYS A 136 18.88 -13.47 10.29
CA LYS A 136 19.29 -14.61 11.13
C LYS A 136 19.93 -15.74 10.32
N LEU A 137 19.50 -15.92 9.07
CA LEU A 137 20.01 -16.99 8.19
C LEU A 137 21.33 -16.61 7.52
N ASN A 138 21.44 -15.35 7.10
CA ASN A 138 22.55 -14.89 6.26
C ASN A 138 23.64 -14.15 7.04
N GLY A 139 23.34 -13.68 8.25
CA GLY A 139 24.26 -12.91 9.08
C GLY A 139 24.65 -11.56 8.45
N GLY A 140 25.80 -11.05 8.85
CA GLY A 140 26.40 -9.81 8.33
C GLY A 140 25.91 -8.54 9.02
N SER A 141 26.65 -7.45 8.80
CA SER A 141 26.30 -6.15 9.37
C SER A 141 25.02 -5.59 8.75
N ALA A 142 24.20 -4.91 9.54
CA ALA A 142 23.01 -4.23 9.04
C ALA A 142 22.87 -2.83 9.67
N THR A 143 22.29 -1.90 8.91
CA THR A 143 21.93 -0.57 9.40
C THR A 143 20.46 -0.58 9.81
N CYS A 144 20.18 -0.24 11.05
CA CYS A 144 18.87 -0.28 11.68
C CYS A 144 18.31 1.11 11.97
N LYS A 145 16.98 1.21 12.01
CA LYS A 145 16.23 2.42 12.42
C LYS A 145 14.92 2.03 13.07
N ALA A 146 14.54 2.73 14.13
CA ALA A 146 13.25 2.55 14.78
C ALA A 146 12.33 3.75 14.51
N TYR A 147 11.06 3.47 14.30
CA TYR A 147 10.01 4.44 14.03
C TYR A 147 8.91 4.29 15.08
N LEU A 148 8.51 5.40 15.69
CA LEU A 148 7.33 5.46 16.54
C LEU A 148 6.14 5.90 15.68
N TYR A 149 5.13 5.04 15.59
CA TYR A 149 3.90 5.28 14.86
C TYR A 149 2.72 5.45 15.80
N ALA A 150 1.80 6.35 15.45
CA ALA A 150 0.41 6.25 15.88
C ALA A 150 -0.26 5.22 14.98
N TYR A 151 -0.65 4.09 15.58
CA TYR A 151 -1.36 3.01 14.94
C TYR A 151 -2.78 3.00 15.47
N GLY A 152 -3.78 3.05 14.60
CA GLY A 152 -5.15 2.99 15.07
C GLY A 152 -6.12 2.92 13.93
N GLY A 153 -7.21 2.18 14.15
CA GLY A 153 -8.34 2.14 13.25
C GLY A 153 -9.58 2.62 13.97
N LYS A 154 -10.33 3.54 13.35
CA LYS A 154 -11.78 3.43 13.09
C LYS A 154 -12.43 4.76 12.77
N ASN A 155 -13.01 4.82 11.57
CA ASN A 155 -14.38 5.30 11.34
C ASN A 155 -14.94 5.02 9.94
N ARG A 156 -14.20 4.40 9.01
CA ARG A 156 -14.69 4.04 7.65
C ARG A 156 -13.99 2.83 7.01
N GLY A 157 -13.44 1.89 7.79
CA GLY A 157 -12.86 0.64 7.29
C GLY A 157 -11.36 0.64 6.90
N TYR A 158 -10.59 1.66 7.31
CA TYR A 158 -9.14 1.74 7.05
C TYR A 158 -8.34 1.98 8.33
N ASP A 159 -7.14 1.42 8.38
CA ASP A 159 -6.15 1.69 9.41
C ASP A 159 -5.42 3.01 9.14
N VAL A 160 -5.20 3.79 10.19
CA VAL A 160 -4.39 5.00 10.16
C VAL A 160 -3.04 4.68 10.77
N ILE A 161 -1.99 4.90 9.98
CA ILE A 161 -0.60 4.78 10.41
C ILE A 161 0.05 6.13 10.16
N ARG A 162 0.55 6.78 11.22
CA ARG A 162 1.17 8.10 11.14
C ARG A 162 2.47 8.13 11.92
N LEU A 163 3.54 8.56 11.25
CA LEU A 163 4.84 8.71 11.90
C LEU A 163 4.76 9.81 12.96
N LEU A 164 5.23 9.48 14.17
CA LEU A 164 5.33 10.40 15.30
C LEU A 164 6.76 10.86 15.54
N ALA A 165 7.71 9.92 15.52
CA ALA A 165 9.13 10.16 15.73
C ALA A 165 9.96 9.00 15.16
N GLU A 166 11.26 9.20 15.02
CA GLU A 166 12.20 8.17 14.58
C GLU A 166 13.55 8.35 15.26
N THR A 167 14.30 7.26 15.41
CA THR A 167 15.69 7.30 15.90
C THR A 167 16.65 7.72 14.79
N PRO A 168 17.86 8.18 15.13
CA PRO A 168 18.99 8.07 14.21
C PRO A 168 19.18 6.62 13.74
N THR A 169 19.84 6.46 12.60
CA THR A 169 20.29 5.14 12.15
C THR A 169 21.45 4.66 13.03
N PHE A 170 21.51 3.36 13.28
CA PHE A 170 22.61 2.72 13.98
C PHE A 170 23.03 1.45 13.27
N ASP A 171 24.33 1.16 13.29
CA ASP A 171 24.88 -0.04 12.67
C ASP A 171 24.99 -1.15 13.70
N THR A 172 24.92 -2.38 13.20
CA THR A 172 25.03 -3.61 13.98
C THR A 172 26.07 -4.50 13.33
N ASN A 173 26.92 -5.12 14.14
CA ASN A 173 28.02 -5.98 13.67
C ASN A 173 27.63 -7.46 13.64
#